data_AF-A0A349LL92-F1
#
_entry.id   AF-A0A349LL92-F1
#
_cell.length_a   1.000
_cell.length_b   1.000
_cell.length_c   1.000
_cell.angle_alpha   90.00
_cell.angle_beta   90.00
_cell.angle_gamma   90.00
#
_symmetry.space_group_name_H-M   'P 1'
#
loop_
_entity.id
_entity.type
_entity.pdbx_description
1 polymer ?
#
loop_
_entity_poly.entity_id
_entity_poly.type
_entity_poly.pdbx_seq_one_letter_code
_entity_poly.pdbx_strand_id
1 'polypeptide(L)'
;MGIEDIHFLTPDLIELTRPVCLDLGGIAKGFAVNMAVRVLLSEGTLSGSVNAGGDLRVFGDHSLLIQVRHPELPEEVIAVGALKDGAIATSGLWSLFCKKRSHA
;
A
#
# COMPACT_ATOMS: atom_id res chain seq x y z
N MET A 1 1.45 -26.12 0.02
CA MET A 1 0.90 -25.52 1.25
C MET A 1 0.92 -24.06 0.95
N GLY A 2 -0.25 -23.51 0.66
CA GLY A 2 -0.32 -22.27 -0.07
C GLY A 2 -1.76 -21.84 -0.29
N ILE A 3 -1.95 -20.99 -1.28
CA ILE A 3 -3.27 -20.41 -1.58
C ILE A 3 -4.28 -21.47 -2.05
N GLU A 4 -3.80 -22.63 -2.51
CA GLU A 4 -4.64 -23.76 -2.95
C GLU A 4 -5.51 -24.36 -1.84
N ASP A 5 -5.19 -24.07 -0.58
CA ASP A 5 -5.88 -24.60 0.62
C ASP A 5 -6.93 -23.66 1.19
N ILE A 6 -7.09 -22.51 0.55
CA ILE A 6 -7.98 -21.44 0.96
C ILE A 6 -9.17 -21.45 0.01
N HIS A 7 -10.34 -21.79 0.53
CA HIS A 7 -11.57 -21.84 -0.25
C HIS A 7 -12.52 -20.77 0.24
N PHE A 8 -13.03 -19.94 -0.67
CA PHE A 8 -14.10 -18.99 -0.37
C PHE A 8 -15.44 -19.73 -0.36
N LEU A 9 -16.13 -19.70 0.78
CA LEU A 9 -17.51 -20.18 0.89
C LEU A 9 -18.50 -19.05 0.57
N THR A 10 -18.16 -17.85 1.01
CA THR A 10 -18.83 -16.58 0.67
C THR A 10 -17.73 -15.50 0.49
N PRO A 11 -18.07 -14.26 0.05
CA PRO A 11 -17.08 -13.20 -0.08
C PRO A 11 -16.34 -12.84 1.23
N ASP A 12 -16.93 -13.15 2.37
CA ASP A 12 -16.48 -12.81 3.73
C ASP A 12 -16.13 -14.04 4.59
N LEU A 13 -16.33 -15.27 4.07
CA LEU A 13 -16.04 -16.51 4.77
C LEU A 13 -15.11 -17.40 3.95
N ILE A 14 -13.98 -17.76 4.55
CA ILE A 14 -13.02 -18.73 4.00
C ILE A 14 -12.95 -19.99 4.86
N GLU A 15 -12.73 -21.11 4.20
CA GLU A 15 -12.40 -22.40 4.80
C GLU A 15 -10.93 -22.75 4.49
N LEU A 16 -10.22 -23.26 5.50
CA LEU A 16 -8.84 -23.72 5.37
C LEU A 16 -8.81 -25.25 5.50
N THR A 17 -8.48 -25.94 4.42
CA THR A 17 -8.42 -27.42 4.40
C THR A 17 -7.20 -27.99 5.13
N ARG A 18 -6.19 -27.14 5.36
CA ARG A 18 -5.06 -27.38 6.26
C ARG A 18 -4.66 -26.06 6.95
N PRO A 19 -3.92 -26.08 8.06
CA PRO A 19 -3.41 -24.84 8.66
C PRO A 19 -2.61 -24.04 7.63
N VAL A 20 -2.93 -22.76 7.40
CA VAL A 20 -2.18 -21.87 6.49
C VAL A 20 -1.82 -20.60 7.27
N CYS A 21 -0.57 -20.16 7.14
CA CYS A 21 -0.14 -18.86 7.67
C CYS A 21 -0.41 -17.78 6.62
N LEU A 22 -1.22 -16.78 6.98
CA LEU A 22 -1.56 -15.66 6.13
C LEU A 22 -0.83 -14.41 6.60
N ASP A 23 -0.06 -13.80 5.70
CA ASP A 23 0.51 -12.48 5.88
C ASP A 23 -0.05 -11.53 4.81
N LEU A 24 -0.77 -10.50 5.26
CA LEU A 24 -1.35 -9.49 4.40
C LEU A 24 -0.47 -8.23 4.29
N GLY A 25 0.73 -8.23 4.89
CA GLY A 25 1.62 -7.07 4.93
C GLY A 25 1.95 -6.49 3.56
N GLY A 26 2.03 -7.34 2.53
CA GLY A 26 2.30 -6.93 1.15
C GLY A 26 1.17 -6.15 0.47
N ILE A 27 -0.08 -6.27 0.95
CA ILE A 27 -1.26 -5.61 0.37
C ILE A 27 -1.98 -4.67 1.34
N ALA A 28 -1.70 -4.77 2.64
CA ALA A 28 -2.41 -4.06 3.70
C ALA A 28 -2.27 -2.54 3.58
N LYS A 29 -1.08 -2.04 3.21
CA LYS A 29 -0.83 -0.60 3.06
C LYS A 29 -1.66 0.02 1.93
N GLY A 30 -1.62 -0.58 0.75
CA GLY A 30 -2.46 -0.16 -0.38
C GLY A 30 -3.95 -0.21 -0.06
N PHE A 31 -4.42 -1.23 0.68
CA PHE A 31 -5.79 -1.29 1.16
C PHE A 31 -6.12 -0.14 2.11
N ALA A 32 -5.26 0.14 3.09
CA ALA A 32 -5.45 1.25 4.04
C ALA A 32 -5.50 2.62 3.33
N VAL A 33 -4.63 2.85 2.35
CA VAL A 33 -4.61 4.06 1.52
C VAL A 33 -5.94 4.21 0.77
N ASN A 34 -6.44 3.13 0.17
CA ASN A 34 -7.73 3.15 -0.52
C ASN A 34 -8.89 3.46 0.43
N MET A 35 -8.88 2.89 1.64
CA MET A 35 -9.90 3.18 2.66
C MET A 35 -9.85 4.64 3.11
N ALA A 36 -8.65 5.21 3.31
CA ALA A 36 -8.50 6.62 3.64
C ALA A 36 -9.05 7.54 2.53
N VAL A 37 -8.76 7.25 1.25
CA VAL A 37 -9.34 8.01 0.13
C VAL A 37 -10.85 7.89 0.08
N ARG A 38 -11.42 6.70 0.34
CA ARG A 38 -12.88 6.52 0.41
C ARG A 38 -13.52 7.41 1.48
N VAL A 39 -12.91 7.48 2.66
CA VAL A 39 -13.39 8.36 3.75
C VAL A 39 -13.27 9.83 3.35
N LEU A 40 -12.14 10.25 2.77
CA LEU A 40 -11.96 11.64 2.32
C LEU A 40 -13.02 12.05 1.30
N LEU A 41 -13.31 11.17 0.33
CA LEU A 41 -14.36 11.39 -0.67
C LEU A 41 -15.75 11.48 -0.03
N SER A 42 -16.06 10.62 0.95
CA SER A 42 -17.36 10.67 1.64
C SER A 42 -17.55 11.93 2.49
N GLU A 43 -16.46 12.48 3.02
CA GLU A 43 -16.45 13.77 3.74
C GLU A 43 -16.43 14.99 2.80
N GLY A 44 -16.54 14.79 1.48
CA GLY A 44 -16.65 15.88 0.51
C GLY A 44 -15.31 16.42 -0.02
N THR A 45 -14.19 15.77 0.28
CA THR A 45 -12.90 16.12 -0.32
C THR A 45 -12.88 15.73 -1.79
N LEU A 46 -12.80 16.69 -2.70
CA LEU A 46 -12.93 16.44 -4.14
C LEU A 46 -11.61 16.01 -4.81
N SER A 47 -10.47 16.34 -4.23
CA SER A 47 -9.16 16.00 -4.79
C SER A 47 -8.07 15.98 -3.72
N GLY A 48 -7.03 15.18 -3.96
CA GLY A 48 -5.90 15.08 -3.03
C GLY A 48 -5.03 13.86 -3.27
N SER A 49 -4.18 13.55 -2.29
CA SER A 49 -3.38 12.33 -2.28
C SER A 49 -3.20 11.78 -0.87
N VAL A 50 -2.99 10.46 -0.77
CA VAL A 50 -2.73 9.74 0.48
C VAL A 50 -1.54 8.82 0.26
N ASN A 51 -0.55 8.87 1.15
CA ASN A 51 0.65 8.02 1.11
C ASN A 51 0.84 7.28 2.43
N ALA A 52 1.06 5.97 2.38
CA ALA A 52 1.44 5.14 3.51
C ALA A 52 2.67 4.29 3.17
N GLY A 53 3.86 4.73 3.59
CA GLY A 53 5.08 3.92 3.52
C GLY A 53 5.43 3.43 2.11
N GLY A 54 5.19 4.27 1.09
CA GLY A 54 5.47 3.96 -0.32
C GLY A 54 4.25 3.54 -1.14
N ASP A 55 3.11 3.29 -0.50
CA ASP A 55 1.82 3.09 -1.17
C ASP A 55 1.11 4.45 -1.27
N LEU A 56 0.98 4.99 -2.48
CA LEU A 56 0.43 6.31 -2.76
C LEU A 56 -0.82 6.18 -3.64
N ARG A 57 -1.87 6.93 -3.29
CA ARG A 57 -3.05 7.16 -4.13
C ARG A 57 -3.27 8.65 -4.33
N VAL A 58 -3.47 9.07 -5.56
CA VAL A 58 -3.91 10.40 -5.98
C VAL A 58 -5.36 10.27 -6.46
N PHE A 59 -6.22 11.23 -6.14
CA PHE A 59 -7.64 11.20 -6.51
C PHE A 59 -8.15 12.59 -6.91
N GLY A 60 -9.21 12.59 -7.72
CA GLY A 60 -9.80 13.80 -8.27
C GLY A 60 -8.92 14.48 -9.30
N ASP A 61 -9.10 15.80 -9.46
CA ASP A 61 -8.34 16.59 -10.44
C ASP A 61 -6.90 16.94 -10.01
N HIS A 62 -6.46 16.46 -8.84
CA HIS A 62 -5.11 16.68 -8.35
C HIS A 62 -4.09 15.88 -9.16
N SER A 63 -3.03 16.55 -9.62
CA SER A 63 -1.90 15.93 -10.29
C SER A 63 -0.66 16.11 -9.43
N LEU A 64 0.02 15.00 -9.12
CA LEU A 64 1.19 14.99 -8.24
C LEU A 64 2.42 14.53 -9.00
N LEU A 65 3.51 15.31 -8.94
CA LEU A 65 4.81 14.87 -9.45
C LEU A 65 5.37 13.76 -8.56
N ILE A 66 5.65 12.61 -9.18
CA ILE A 66 6.14 11.41 -8.53
C ILE A 66 7.65 11.35 -8.66
N GLN A 67 8.28 11.20 -7.50
CA GLN A 67 9.71 10.97 -7.37
C GLN A 67 9.90 9.66 -6.60
N VAL A 68 10.80 8.81 -7.12
CA VAL A 68 11.17 7.55 -6.49
C VAL A 68 12.62 7.65 -6.07
N ARG A 69 12.93 7.17 -4.86
CA ARG A 69 14.31 7.14 -4.35
C ARG A 69 15.16 6.20 -5.21
N HIS A 70 16.37 6.61 -5.57
CA HIS A 70 17.29 5.74 -6.28
C HIS A 70 17.62 4.52 -5.40
N PRO A 71 17.53 3.28 -5.93
CA PRO A 71 17.69 2.07 -5.12
C PRO A 71 19.10 1.88 -4.54
N GLU A 72 20.13 2.35 -5.26
CA GLU A 72 21.54 2.21 -4.85
C GLU A 72 22.12 3.48 -4.20
N LEU A 73 21.47 4.63 -4.39
CA LEU A 73 21.94 5.95 -3.97
C LEU A 73 20.83 6.65 -3.17
N PRO A 74 20.69 6.37 -1.87
CA PRO A 74 19.52 6.77 -1.11
C PRO A 74 19.26 8.29 -1.06
N GLU A 75 20.30 9.10 -1.26
CA GLU A 75 20.22 10.57 -1.30
C GLU A 75 19.70 11.11 -2.65
N GLU A 76 19.61 10.27 -3.68
CA GLU A 76 19.15 10.65 -5.00
C GLU A 76 17.69 10.27 -5.23
N VAL A 77 17.00 11.09 -6.02
CA VAL A 77 15.61 10.87 -6.44
C VAL A 77 15.52 10.88 -7.95
N ILE A 78 14.75 9.94 -8.49
CA ILE A 78 14.43 9.81 -9.91
C ILE A 78 13.01 10.33 -10.10
N ALA A 79 12.83 11.34 -10.96
CA ALA A 79 11.50 11.78 -11.35
C ALA A 79 10.88 10.78 -12.33
N VAL A 80 9.70 10.26 -11.98
CA VAL A 80 9.00 9.23 -12.78
C VAL A 80 7.93 9.84 -13.67
N GLY A 81 7.37 10.98 -13.27
CA GLY A 81 6.35 11.71 -14.02
C GLY A 81 5.26 12.27 -13.13
N ALA A 82 4.17 12.75 -13.72
CA ALA A 82 2.99 13.22 -12.98
C ALA A 82 1.92 12.12 -12.91
N LEU A 83 1.31 11.95 -11.74
CA LEU A 83 0.22 11.02 -11.50
C LEU A 83 -1.07 11.81 -11.20
N LYS A 84 -2.12 11.52 -11.97
CA LYS A 84 -3.47 12.05 -11.76
C LYS A 84 -4.44 10.88 -11.64
N ASP A 85 -5.33 10.94 -10.65
CA ASP A 85 -6.34 9.92 -10.35
C ASP A 85 -5.85 8.45 -10.42
N GLY A 86 -4.68 8.20 -9.82
CA GLY A 86 -3.96 6.93 -9.94
C GLY A 86 -3.30 6.50 -8.64
N ALA A 87 -2.77 5.28 -8.60
CA ALA A 87 -2.01 4.76 -7.47
C ALA A 87 -0.63 4.27 -7.90
N ILE A 88 0.36 4.40 -7.02
CA ILE A 88 1.72 3.85 -7.17
C ILE A 88 2.12 3.21 -5.85
N ALA A 89 2.66 2.01 -5.92
CA ALA A 89 3.24 1.33 -4.76
C ALA A 89 4.70 1.00 -5.04
N THR A 90 5.59 1.40 -4.13
CA THR A 90 7.01 1.09 -4.21
C THR A 90 7.37 0.00 -3.20
N SER A 91 7.92 -1.10 -3.68
CA SER A 91 8.54 -2.13 -2.85
C SER A 91 10.07 -2.03 -2.99
N GLY A 92 10.79 -2.26 -1.89
CA GLY A 92 12.25 -2.20 -1.89
C GLY A 92 12.82 -2.79 -0.61
N LEU A 93 14.04 -3.35 -0.71
CA LEU A 93 14.75 -3.99 0.40
C LEU A 93 14.93 -3.07 1.62
N TRP A 94 15.00 -1.75 1.40
CA TRP A 94 15.08 -0.73 2.44
C TRP A 94 13.83 -0.61 3.33
N SER A 95 12.66 -1.06 2.85
CA SER A 95 11.39 -0.91 3.58
C SER A 95 11.28 -1.84 4.81
N LEU A 96 12.15 -2.85 4.91
CA LEU A 96 12.17 -3.81 6.01
C LEU A 96 13.07 -3.33 7.17
N PHE A 97 12.70 -2.23 7.83
CA PHE A 97 13.31 -1.85 9.12
C PHE A 97 12.27 -1.90 10.25
N CYS A 98 12.11 -3.09 10.84
CA CYS A 98 11.39 -3.23 12.10
C CYS A 98 12.30 -2.75 13.25
N LYS A 99 12.03 -1.57 13.80
CA LYS A 99 12.68 -1.11 15.03
C LYS A 99 12.19 -2.00 16.17
N LYS A 100 12.98 -3.02 16.57
CA LYS A 100 12.73 -3.75 17.82
C LYS A 100 12.68 -2.73 18.96
N ARG A 101 11.52 -2.57 19.60
CA ARG A 101 11.43 -1.91 20.91
C ARG A 101 12.17 -2.81 21.90
N SER A 102 13.40 -2.46 22.23
CA SER A 102 14.07 -2.98 23.41
C SER A 102 13.37 -2.38 24.63
N HIS A 103 12.53 -3.18 25.29
CA HIS A 103 12.20 -2.94 26.69
C HIS A 103 13.39 -3.40 27.51
N ALA A 104 14.08 -2.45 28.15
CA ALA A 104 14.94 -2.66 29.30
C ALA A 104 14.55 -1.62 30.34
#